data_AF-A0A930ASY2-F1
#
_entry.id   AF-A0A930ASY2-F1
#
_cell.length_a   1.000
_cell.length_b   1.000
_cell.length_c   1.000
_cell.angle_alpha   90.00
_cell.angle_beta   90.00
_cell.angle_gamma   90.00
#
_symmetry.space_group_name_H-M   'P 1'
#
loop_
_entity.id
_entity.type
_entity.pdbx_description
1 polymer ?
#
loop_
_entity_poly.entity_id
_entity_poly.type
_entity_poly.pdbx_seq_one_letter_code
_entity_poly.pdbx_strand_id
1 'polypeptide(L)'
;MVNYPNGKKKAYTSNPTSAGGRGMVLEKDINVTNMFYLSIDKAVIHKKPTPVTIVKVDYPARSAAKITEAYFKLPSTTDYNGIYRGKYVDFEAKECASHTSFPLKSLHAHQVQQLQNVINHGAIAFLIVKWTVFNETYYVKA
;
A
#
# COMPACT_ATOMS: atom_id res chain seq x y z
N MET A 1 -40.12 43.06 4.64
CA MET A 1 -39.55 41.83 5.22
C MET A 1 -38.57 41.29 4.19
N VAL A 2 -37.27 41.56 4.35
CA VAL A 2 -36.26 41.27 3.32
C VAL A 2 -35.48 40.01 3.74
N ASN A 3 -35.64 38.93 2.98
CA ASN A 3 -34.87 37.70 3.13
C ASN A 3 -33.53 37.82 2.39
N TYR A 4 -32.42 37.75 3.12
CA TYR A 4 -31.08 37.61 2.54
C TYR A 4 -30.66 36.14 2.54
N PRO A 5 -30.25 35.56 1.40
CA PRO A 5 -29.68 34.23 1.37
C PRO A 5 -28.24 34.27 1.89
N ASN A 6 -28.05 33.89 3.15
CA ASN A 6 -26.73 33.62 3.73
C ASN A 6 -26.13 32.36 3.09
N GLY A 7 -25.55 32.53 1.90
CA GLY A 7 -24.78 31.51 1.20
C GLY A 7 -23.47 31.22 1.93
N LYS A 8 -23.51 30.36 2.95
CA LYS A 8 -22.31 29.70 3.47
C LYS A 8 -21.77 28.78 2.38
N LYS A 9 -20.89 29.30 1.51
CA LYS A 9 -20.05 28.47 0.65
C LYS A 9 -19.22 27.59 1.58
N LYS A 10 -19.48 26.28 1.61
CA LYS A 10 -18.57 25.32 2.23
C LYS A 10 -17.21 25.53 1.57
N ALA A 11 -16.26 26.11 2.30
CA ALA A 11 -14.88 26.13 1.87
C ALA A 11 -14.45 24.67 1.78
N TYR A 12 -14.30 24.16 0.55
CA TYR A 12 -13.56 22.94 0.33
C TYR A 12 -12.12 23.25 0.74
N THR A 13 -11.77 22.90 1.97
CA THR A 13 -10.37 22.85 2.37
C THR A 13 -9.74 21.73 1.56
N SER A 14 -9.14 22.08 0.41
CA SER A 14 -8.15 21.22 -0.21
C SER A 14 -7.03 21.07 0.82
N ASN A 15 -6.94 19.89 1.43
CA ASN A 15 -5.81 19.57 2.28
C ASN A 15 -4.53 19.84 1.46
N PRO A 16 -3.58 20.63 1.97
CA PRO A 16 -2.36 20.91 1.24
C PRO A 16 -1.68 19.58 0.93
N THR A 17 -1.48 19.29 -0.35
CA THR A 17 -0.63 18.18 -0.80
C THR A 17 0.76 18.44 -0.25
N SER A 18 1.09 17.77 0.84
CA SER A 18 2.42 17.77 1.44
C SER A 18 3.44 17.43 0.36
N ALA A 19 4.36 18.35 0.10
CA ALA A 19 5.48 18.23 -0.83
C ALA A 19 6.56 17.20 -0.38
N GLY A 20 6.13 16.09 0.20
CA GLY A 20 6.94 14.91 0.54
C GLY A 20 6.66 13.70 -0.37
N GLY A 21 5.71 13.80 -1.31
CA GLY A 21 5.19 12.67 -2.11
C GLY A 21 6.03 12.21 -3.31
N ARG A 22 7.34 12.49 -3.33
CA ARG A 22 8.20 12.15 -4.50
C ARG A 22 8.63 10.67 -4.58
N GLY A 23 8.24 9.81 -3.62
CA GLY A 23 8.61 8.40 -3.60
C GLY A 23 7.55 7.44 -3.06
N MET A 24 6.26 7.85 -3.08
CA MET A 24 5.14 7.00 -2.67
C MET A 24 3.99 7.07 -3.69
N VAL A 25 4.32 7.29 -4.96
CA VAL A 25 3.30 7.44 -6.00
C VAL A 25 2.68 6.08 -6.29
N LEU A 26 3.50 5.05 -6.51
CA LEU A 26 3.05 3.69 -6.81
C LEU A 26 2.20 3.11 -5.67
N GLU A 27 2.64 3.24 -4.41
CA GLU A 27 1.86 2.74 -3.28
C GLU A 27 0.48 3.43 -3.21
N LYS A 28 0.44 4.74 -3.38
CA LYS A 28 -0.82 5.49 -3.39
C LYS A 28 -1.71 5.06 -4.55
N ASP A 29 -1.15 4.91 -5.75
CA ASP A 29 -1.86 4.47 -6.94
C ASP A 29 -2.45 3.07 -6.74
N ILE A 30 -1.67 2.14 -6.17
CA ILE A 30 -2.12 0.77 -5.85
C ILE A 30 -3.23 0.81 -4.80
N ASN A 31 -3.08 1.60 -3.73
CA ASN A 31 -4.10 1.70 -2.69
C ASN A 31 -5.43 2.24 -3.24
N VAL A 32 -5.38 3.29 -4.06
CA VAL A 32 -6.58 3.83 -4.73
C VAL A 32 -7.19 2.78 -5.67
N THR A 33 -6.38 2.06 -6.42
CA THR A 33 -6.82 1.01 -7.34
C THR A 33 -7.48 -0.16 -6.59
N ASN A 34 -6.90 -0.60 -5.49
CA ASN A 34 -7.45 -1.67 -4.65
C ASN A 34 -8.77 -1.24 -4.02
N MET A 35 -8.88 0.01 -3.54
CA MET A 35 -10.14 0.56 -3.05
C MET A 35 -11.21 0.62 -4.14
N PHE A 36 -10.82 0.96 -5.37
CA PHE A 36 -11.72 0.92 -6.51
C PHE A 36 -12.18 -0.51 -6.83
N TYR A 37 -11.28 -1.51 -6.84
CA TYR A 37 -11.67 -2.91 -7.04
C TYR A 37 -12.62 -3.43 -5.97
N LEU A 38 -12.45 -3.00 -4.72
CA LEU A 38 -13.35 -3.32 -3.63
C LEU A 38 -14.73 -2.65 -3.81
N SER A 39 -14.77 -1.37 -4.23
CA SER A 39 -16.03 -0.63 -4.35
C SER A 39 -16.94 -1.13 -5.47
N ILE A 40 -16.37 -1.78 -6.49
CA ILE A 40 -17.11 -2.42 -7.58
C ILE A 40 -17.25 -3.94 -7.42
N ASP A 41 -16.93 -4.49 -6.24
CA ASP A 41 -16.96 -5.93 -5.94
C ASP A 41 -16.20 -6.82 -6.95
N LYS A 42 -15.05 -6.33 -7.44
CA LYS A 42 -14.22 -7.04 -8.42
C LYS A 42 -13.14 -7.90 -7.76
N ALA A 43 -12.50 -7.39 -6.71
CA ALA A 43 -11.45 -8.08 -5.95
C ALA A 43 -11.33 -7.47 -4.55
N VAL A 44 -10.92 -8.27 -3.58
CA VAL A 44 -10.64 -7.82 -2.21
C VAL A 44 -9.16 -7.97 -1.95
N ILE A 45 -8.40 -6.88 -2.09
CA ILE A 45 -6.93 -6.87 -1.95
C ILE A 45 -6.54 -5.72 -1.03
N HIS A 46 -5.66 -5.99 -0.08
CA HIS A 46 -5.19 -5.03 0.91
C HIS A 46 -3.67 -5.02 1.04
N LYS A 47 -3.14 -3.89 1.50
CA LYS A 47 -1.75 -3.78 1.94
C LYS A 47 -1.63 -4.35 3.35
N LYS A 48 -0.60 -5.16 3.60
CA LYS A 48 -0.24 -5.61 4.95
C LYS A 48 0.34 -4.42 5.73
N PRO A 49 -0.08 -4.20 6.99
CA PRO A 49 0.49 -3.14 7.81
C PRO A 49 1.96 -3.42 8.10
N THR A 50 2.74 -2.35 8.25
CA THR A 50 4.16 -2.48 8.60
C THR A 50 4.29 -3.20 9.95
N PRO A 51 5.04 -4.31 10.01
CA PRO A 51 5.14 -5.10 11.23
C PRO A 51 5.93 -4.33 12.30
N VAL A 52 5.31 -4.15 13.46
CA VAL A 52 5.91 -3.51 14.64
C VAL A 52 5.77 -4.41 15.85
N THR A 53 6.76 -4.38 16.74
CA THR A 53 6.69 -4.98 18.07
C THR A 53 6.41 -3.88 19.07
N ILE A 54 5.23 -3.91 19.67
CA ILE A 54 4.83 -2.96 20.70
C ILE A 54 5.47 -3.39 22.02
N VAL A 55 6.14 -2.46 22.69
CA VAL A 55 6.87 -2.71 23.94
C VAL A 55 6.14 -2.06 25.10
N LYS A 56 5.68 -0.82 24.90
CA LYS A 56 4.99 -0.06 25.94
C LYS A 56 3.75 0.63 25.38
N VAL A 57 2.68 0.55 26.16
CA VAL A 57 1.39 1.20 25.87
C VAL A 57 0.92 1.90 27.13
N ASP A 58 0.56 3.17 26.98
CA ASP A 58 -0.07 3.97 28.02
C ASP A 58 -1.58 4.06 27.77
N TYR A 59 -2.38 4.05 28.84
CA TYR A 59 -3.85 4.11 28.77
C TYR A 59 -4.38 5.35 29.49
N PRO A 60 -4.36 6.53 28.85
CA PRO A 60 -4.83 7.78 29.48
C PRO A 60 -6.34 7.79 29.78
N ALA A 61 -7.13 6.98 29.06
CA ALA A 61 -8.56 6.80 29.30
C ALA A 61 -9.00 5.39 28.85
N ARG A 62 -10.14 4.88 29.34
CA ARG A 62 -10.66 3.55 28.92
C ARG A 62 -10.88 3.42 27.40
N SER A 63 -11.07 4.53 26.69
CA SER A 63 -11.30 4.57 25.24
C SER A 63 -10.05 4.84 24.41
N ALA A 64 -8.89 5.06 25.05
CA ALA A 64 -7.67 5.48 24.35
C ALA A 64 -6.47 4.67 24.82
N ALA A 65 -5.81 4.02 23.86
CA ALA A 65 -4.51 3.38 24.04
C ALA A 65 -3.48 4.15 23.22
N LYS A 66 -2.35 4.51 23.84
CA LYS A 66 -1.24 5.20 23.19
C LYS A 66 -0.01 4.31 23.24
N ILE A 67 0.45 3.85 22.09
CA ILE A 67 1.74 3.16 21.98
C ILE A 67 2.83 4.20 22.26
N THR A 68 3.64 3.97 23.28
CA THR A 68 4.73 4.86 23.69
C THR A 68 6.10 4.34 23.27
N GLU A 69 6.25 3.03 23.10
CA GLU A 69 7.48 2.42 22.62
C GLU A 69 7.18 1.22 21.71
N ALA A 70 7.78 1.21 20.51
CA ALA A 70 7.70 0.10 19.57
C ALA A 70 8.95 0.02 18.70
N TYR A 71 9.31 -1.20 18.29
CA TYR A 71 10.42 -1.47 17.38
C TYR A 71 9.88 -2.03 16.04
N PHE A 72 10.41 -1.54 14.92
CA PHE A 72 10.11 -2.11 13.61
C PHE A 72 10.64 -3.54 13.52
N LYS A 73 9.83 -4.45 12.96
CA LYS A 73 10.29 -5.78 12.57
C LYS A 73 10.61 -5.79 11.09
N LEU A 74 11.56 -6.63 10.70
CA LEU A 74 11.77 -6.92 9.29
C LEU A 74 10.50 -7.61 8.77
N PRO A 75 9.89 -7.14 7.66
CA PRO A 75 8.82 -7.88 7.02
C PRO A 75 9.34 -9.26 6.61
N SER A 76 8.49 -10.27 6.74
CA SER A 76 8.79 -11.66 6.36
C SER A 76 8.05 -12.08 5.09
N THR A 77 7.15 -11.23 4.59
CA THR A 77 6.29 -11.49 3.44
C THR A 77 6.23 -10.27 2.53
N THR A 78 5.67 -10.47 1.34
CA THR A 78 5.20 -9.44 0.41
C THR A 78 4.22 -8.44 1.02
N ASP A 79 4.13 -7.25 0.41
CA ASP A 79 3.32 -6.13 0.94
C ASP A 79 1.81 -6.24 0.66
N TYR A 80 1.36 -6.89 -0.41
CA TYR A 80 -0.07 -6.93 -0.79
C TYR A 80 -0.59 -8.34 -0.95
N ASN A 81 -1.81 -8.59 -0.47
CA ASN A 81 -2.50 -9.83 -0.72
C ASN A 81 -4.02 -9.68 -0.73
N GLY A 82 -4.70 -10.71 -1.20
CA GLY A 82 -6.15 -10.70 -1.29
C GLY A 82 -6.74 -11.89 -2.03
N ILE A 83 -7.96 -11.70 -2.51
CA ILE A 83 -8.71 -12.69 -3.28
C ILE A 83 -9.30 -12.09 -4.54
N TYR A 84 -9.21 -12.85 -5.63
CA TYR A 84 -9.84 -12.54 -6.90
C TYR A 84 -10.46 -13.82 -7.47
N ARG A 85 -11.78 -13.82 -7.67
CA ARG A 85 -12.54 -14.97 -8.24
C ARG A 85 -12.19 -16.32 -7.57
N GLY A 86 -12.11 -16.33 -6.24
CA GLY A 86 -11.80 -17.53 -5.46
C GLY A 86 -10.32 -17.96 -5.45
N LYS A 87 -9.42 -17.19 -6.07
CA LYS A 87 -7.97 -17.43 -6.03
C LYS A 87 -7.28 -16.44 -5.13
N TYR A 88 -6.35 -16.94 -4.30
CA TYR A 88 -5.46 -16.10 -3.51
C TYR A 88 -4.54 -15.33 -4.46
N VAL A 89 -4.42 -14.02 -4.21
CA VAL A 89 -3.55 -13.10 -4.94
C VAL A 89 -2.51 -12.57 -3.97
N ASP A 90 -1.25 -12.58 -4.38
CA ASP A 90 -0.13 -12.11 -3.57
C ASP A 90 0.85 -11.34 -4.46
N PHE A 91 1.19 -10.10 -4.10
CA PHE A 91 2.14 -9.35 -4.92
C PHE A 91 2.98 -8.37 -4.13
N GLU A 92 4.11 -8.03 -4.73
CA GLU A 92 5.05 -7.01 -4.25
C GLU A 92 5.07 -5.83 -5.20
N ALA A 93 5.29 -4.61 -4.68
CA ALA A 93 5.38 -3.40 -5.49
C ALA A 93 6.69 -2.67 -5.23
N LYS A 94 7.46 -2.39 -6.29
CA LYS A 94 8.74 -1.67 -6.19
C LYS A 94 8.80 -0.52 -7.17
N GLU A 95 9.35 0.59 -6.71
CA GLU A 95 9.72 1.73 -7.56
C GLU A 95 11.21 1.68 -7.88
N CYS A 96 11.56 2.02 -9.12
CA CYS A 96 12.93 2.08 -9.60
C CYS A 96 13.17 3.43 -10.31
N ALA A 97 14.20 4.15 -9.88
CA ALA A 97 14.65 5.39 -10.51
C ALA A 97 15.94 5.21 -11.35
N SER A 98 16.41 3.98 -11.52
CA SER A 98 17.58 3.68 -12.36
C SER A 98 17.26 3.98 -13.81
N HIS A 99 18.21 4.47 -14.61
CA HIS A 99 18.00 4.67 -16.05
C HIS A 99 18.34 3.41 -16.87
N THR A 100 18.97 2.41 -16.26
CA THR A 100 19.59 1.31 -16.99
C THR A 100 19.01 -0.06 -16.64
N SER A 101 18.81 -0.36 -15.35
CA SER A 101 18.36 -1.69 -14.91
C SER A 101 17.66 -1.66 -13.56
N PHE A 102 16.80 -2.66 -13.33
CA PHE A 102 16.12 -2.84 -12.05
C PHE A 102 17.09 -3.42 -11.02
N PRO A 103 17.29 -2.78 -9.85
CA PRO A 103 18.19 -3.30 -8.83
C PRO A 103 17.54 -4.49 -8.14
N LEU A 104 17.92 -5.72 -8.51
CA LEU A 104 17.41 -6.96 -7.87
C LEU A 104 17.62 -6.98 -6.35
N LYS A 105 18.63 -6.27 -5.84
CA LYS A 105 18.88 -6.09 -4.40
C LYS A 105 17.70 -5.45 -3.65
N SER A 106 16.79 -4.76 -4.35
CA SER A 106 15.57 -4.18 -3.76
C SER A 106 14.50 -5.23 -3.41
N LEU A 107 14.62 -6.45 -3.95
CA LEU A 107 13.80 -7.60 -3.59
C LEU A 107 14.55 -8.42 -2.56
N HIS A 108 14.02 -8.46 -1.35
CA HIS A 108 14.62 -9.24 -0.29
C HIS A 108 14.34 -10.74 -0.50
N ALA A 109 15.29 -11.60 -0.12
CA ALA A 109 15.19 -13.05 -0.34
C ALA A 109 13.88 -13.67 0.23
N HIS A 110 13.43 -13.19 1.39
CA HIS A 110 12.18 -13.65 1.99
C HIS A 110 10.94 -13.33 1.14
N GLN A 111 10.94 -12.22 0.37
CA GLN A 111 9.84 -11.85 -0.51
C GLN A 111 9.76 -12.80 -1.71
N VAL A 112 10.91 -13.11 -2.31
CA VAL A 112 11.01 -14.08 -3.40
C VAL A 112 10.56 -15.46 -2.93
N GLN A 113 11.03 -15.90 -1.76
CA GLN A 113 10.63 -17.18 -1.18
C GLN A 113 9.12 -17.22 -0.90
N GLN A 114 8.54 -16.14 -0.38
CA GLN A 114 7.10 -16.05 -0.17
C GLN A 114 6.32 -16.20 -1.49
N LEU A 115 6.71 -15.48 -2.54
CA LEU A 115 6.08 -15.59 -3.86
C LEU A 115 6.15 -17.02 -4.40
N GLN A 116 7.30 -17.67 -4.30
CA GLN A 116 7.46 -19.07 -4.71
C GLN A 116 6.55 -20.00 -3.90
N ASN A 117 6.50 -19.83 -2.58
CA ASN A 117 5.69 -20.66 -1.70
C ASN A 117 4.20 -20.58 -2.04
N VAL A 118 3.67 -19.37 -2.31
CA VAL A 118 2.25 -19.21 -2.63
C VAL A 118 1.92 -19.74 -4.03
N ILE A 119 2.82 -19.59 -5.01
CA ILE A 119 2.68 -20.21 -6.34
C ILE A 119 2.56 -21.73 -6.22
N ASN A 120 3.41 -22.35 -5.38
CA ASN A 120 3.38 -23.79 -5.15
C ASN A 120 2.04 -24.28 -4.57
N HIS A 121 1.26 -23.39 -3.96
CA HIS A 121 -0.09 -23.67 -3.44
C HIS A 121 -1.21 -23.20 -4.38
N GLY A 122 -0.90 -22.84 -5.62
CA GLY A 122 -1.88 -22.49 -6.65
C GLY A 122 -2.40 -21.04 -6.59
N ALA A 123 -1.68 -20.15 -5.91
CA ALA A 123 -1.97 -18.72 -5.89
C ALA A 123 -1.55 -18.00 -7.18
N ILE A 124 -2.12 -16.82 -7.40
CA ILE A 124 -1.65 -15.86 -8.40
C ILE A 124 -0.63 -14.95 -7.72
N ALA A 125 0.63 -15.04 -8.13
CA ALA A 125 1.69 -14.22 -7.57
C ALA A 125 2.44 -13.43 -8.65
N PHE A 126 2.76 -12.17 -8.36
CA PHE A 126 3.45 -11.28 -9.30
C PHE A 126 4.14 -10.11 -8.60
N LEU A 127 4.88 -9.33 -9.37
CA LEU A 127 5.44 -8.06 -8.95
C LEU A 127 4.90 -6.93 -9.83
N ILE A 128 4.68 -5.77 -9.23
CA ILE A 128 4.46 -4.51 -9.94
C ILE A 128 5.73 -3.68 -9.82
N VAL A 129 6.33 -3.34 -10.96
CA VAL A 129 7.55 -2.52 -11.00
C VAL A 129 7.26 -1.22 -11.72
N LYS A 130 7.40 -0.09 -11.02
CA LYS A 130 7.29 1.24 -11.63
C LYS A 130 8.67 1.83 -11.87
N TRP A 131 8.98 2.08 -13.13
CA TRP A 131 10.14 2.87 -13.52
C TRP A 131 9.76 4.35 -13.49
N THR A 132 10.18 5.05 -12.44
CA THR A 132 9.73 6.43 -12.19
C THR A 132 10.30 7.42 -13.21
N VAL A 133 11.51 7.16 -13.70
CA VAL A 133 12.18 7.99 -14.73
C VAL A 133 11.45 7.95 -16.06
N PHE A 134 10.96 6.77 -16.45
CA PHE A 134 10.25 6.58 -17.72
C PHE A 134 8.73 6.72 -17.57
N ASN A 135 8.24 6.86 -16.34
CA ASN A 135 6.82 6.82 -15.99
C ASN A 135 6.11 5.55 -16.52
N GLU A 136 6.81 4.42 -16.48
CA GLU A 136 6.32 3.14 -16.97
C GLU A 136 6.04 2.21 -15.79
N THR A 137 4.98 1.41 -15.88
CA THR A 137 4.61 0.44 -14.86
C THR A 137 4.43 -0.92 -15.50
N TYR A 138 5.13 -1.93 -14.97
CA TYR A 138 5.18 -3.28 -15.51
C TYR A 138 4.54 -4.27 -14.56
N TYR A 139 3.82 -5.22 -15.16
CA TYR A 139 3.44 -6.46 -14.52
C TYR A 139 4.54 -7.50 -14.78
N VAL A 140 5.12 -8.05 -13.72
CA VAL A 140 6.13 -9.10 -13.81
C VAL A 140 5.58 -10.35 -13.15
N LYS A 141 5.38 -11.40 -13.92
CA LYS A 141 4.97 -12.70 -13.38
C LYS A 141 6.09 -13.25 -12.48
N ALA A 142 5.73 -13.71 -11.29
CA ALA A 142 6.65 -14.36 -10.37
C ALA A 142 6.97 -15.81 -10.81
#